data_AF-A0A139Q2G1-F1
#
_entry.id   AF-A0A139Q2G1-F1
#
_cell.length_a   1.000
_cell.length_b   1.000
_cell.length_c   1.000
_cell.angle_alpha   90.00
_cell.angle_beta   90.00
_cell.angle_gamma   90.00
#
_symmetry.space_group_name_H-M   'P 1'
#
loop_
_entity.id
_entity.type
_entity.pdbx_description
1 polymer ?
#
loop_
_entity_poly.entity_id
_entity_poly.type
_entity_poly.pdbx_seq_one_letter_code
_entity_poly.pdbx_strand_id
1 'polypeptide(L)' 'MPKWSNPDYINELDPKIIDMLIEFHRSQGTLESPEAQAEIAQRRAEIEQRRAELEDKKQELLNRLNK' A
#
# COMPACT_ATOMS: atom_id res chain seq x y z
N MET A 1 2.30 0.41 -22.80
CA MET A 1 2.47 -0.64 -21.78
C MET A 1 2.02 -0.09 -20.44
N PRO A 2 1.15 -0.79 -19.70
CA PRO A 2 0.84 -0.41 -18.33
C PRO A 2 2.08 -0.42 -17.45
N LYS A 3 2.09 0.42 -16.39
CA LYS A 3 3.24 0.51 -15.46
C LYS A 3 3.55 -0.82 -14.77
N TRP A 4 2.53 -1.65 -14.53
CA TRP A 4 2.64 -2.99 -13.93
C TRP A 4 3.16 -4.08 -14.90
N SER A 5 3.37 -3.75 -16.17
CA SER A 5 4.04 -4.64 -17.12
C SER A 5 5.56 -4.53 -17.05
N ASN A 6 6.11 -3.61 -16.25
CA ASN A 6 7.53 -3.51 -15.97
C ASN A 6 7.91 -4.53 -14.88
N PRO A 7 8.89 -5.43 -15.10
CA PRO A 7 9.39 -6.34 -14.05
C PRO A 7 9.94 -5.62 -12.82
N ASP A 8 10.41 -4.37 -12.96
CA ASP A 8 10.89 -3.54 -11.85
C ASP A 8 9.77 -2.77 -11.14
N TYR A 9 8.50 -3.01 -11.48
CA TYR A 9 7.38 -2.32 -10.86
C TYR A 9 7.20 -2.74 -9.40
N ILE A 10 7.33 -1.76 -8.50
CA ILE A 10 7.01 -1.92 -7.08
C ILE A 10 5.59 -1.45 -6.86
N ASN A 11 4.74 -2.33 -6.34
CA ASN A 11 3.36 -1.98 -5.99
C ASN A 11 3.34 -1.21 -4.66
N GLU A 12 2.94 0.06 -4.71
CA GLU A 12 2.80 0.94 -3.55
C GLU A 12 1.78 0.44 -2.50
N LEU A 13 0.89 -0.46 -2.90
CA LEU A 13 -0.16 -1.05 -2.04
C LEU A 13 0.20 -2.46 -1.55
N ASP A 14 1.43 -2.92 -1.81
CA ASP A 14 1.90 -4.19 -1.29
C ASP A 14 2.15 -4.09 0.22
N PRO A 15 1.59 -4.99 1.05
CA PRO A 15 1.88 -5.03 2.49
C PRO A 15 3.39 -5.11 2.81
N LYS A 16 4.22 -5.64 1.89
CA LYS A 16 5.69 -5.64 2.03
C LYS A 16 6.30 -4.25 2.21
N ILE A 17 5.62 -3.21 1.75
CA ILE A 17 6.05 -1.83 1.96
C ILE A 17 6.04 -1.43 3.44
N ILE A 18 5.09 -1.97 4.22
CA ILE A 18 5.03 -1.77 5.67
C ILE A 18 6.17 -2.53 6.36
N ASP A 19 6.43 -3.76 5.93
CA ASP A 19 7.54 -4.56 6.47
C ASP A 19 8.89 -3.89 6.21
N MET A 20 9.07 -3.32 5.01
CA MET A 20 10.25 -2.54 4.66
C MET A 20 10.38 -1.26 5.52
N LEU A 21 9.27 -0.59 5.83
CA LEU A 21 9.28 0.59 6.70
C LEU A 21 9.62 0.21 8.15
N ILE A 22 9.11 -0.93 8.64
CA ILE A 22 9.44 -1.47 9.97
C ILE A 22 10.93 -1.81 10.05
N GLU A 23 11.46 -2.51 9.05
CA GLU A 23 12.89 -2.85 8.98
C GLU A 23 13.76 -1.59 8.86
N PHE A 24 13.31 -0.56 8.13
CA PHE A 24 13.97 0.74 8.08
C PHE A 24 14.09 1.35 9.47
N HIS A 25 12.98 1.54 10.19
CA HIS A 25 13.02 2.10 11.55
C HIS A 25 13.75 1.21 12.55
N ARG A 26 13.70 -0.12 12.39
CA ARG A 26 14.50 -1.07 13.18
C ARG A 26 16.00 -0.87 12.94
N SER A 27 16.43 -0.71 11.69
CA SER A 27 17.84 -0.46 11.34
C SER A 27 18.36 0.87 11.89
N GLN A 28 17.48 1.88 12.00
CA GLN A 28 17.79 3.19 12.56
C GLN A 28 17.66 3.23 14.10
N GLY A 29 17.14 2.17 14.72
CA GLY A 29 16.84 2.15 16.16
C GLY A 29 15.69 3.08 16.57
N THR A 30 14.88 3.55 15.62
CA THR A 30 13.76 4.49 15.85
C THR A 30 12.40 3.83 15.84
N LEU A 31 12.32 2.50 15.75
CA LEU A 31 11.05 1.76 15.66
C LEU A 31 10.06 2.06 16.79
N GLU A 32 10.57 2.31 17.99
CA GLU A 32 9.75 2.63 19.17
C GLU A 32 9.44 4.14 19.29
N SER A 33 9.96 4.96 18.37
CA SER A 33 9.63 6.38 18.33
C SER A 33 8.15 6.58 17.99
N PRO A 34 7.45 7.51 18.65
CA PRO A 34 6.08 7.86 18.30
C PRO A 34 5.94 8.32 16.84
N GLU A 35 6.98 8.92 16.26
CA GLU A 35 7.00 9.33 14.85
C GLU A 35 7.00 8.13 13.91
N ALA A 36 7.84 7.12 14.18
CA ALA A 36 7.92 5.90 13.39
C ALA A 36 6.60 5.11 13.45
N GLN A 37 6.00 5.02 14.64
CA GLN A 37 4.70 4.36 14.79
C GLN A 37 3.58 5.12 14.07
N ALA A 38 3.60 6.45 14.12
CA ALA A 38 2.64 7.28 13.38
C ALA A 38 2.79 7.09 11.86
N GLU A 39 4.02 7.05 11.35
CA GLU A 39 4.30 6.82 9.93
C GLU A 39 3.81 5.43 9.48
N ILE A 40 4.12 4.38 10.25
CA ILE A 40 3.65 3.02 9.97
C ILE A 40 2.12 2.96 9.97
N ALA A 41 1.46 3.58 10.95
CA ALA A 41 0.02 3.58 11.07
C ALA A 41 -0.66 4.35 9.93
N GLN A 42 -0.15 5.53 9.58
CA GLN A 42 -0.63 6.34 8.47
C GLN A 42 -0.53 5.56 7.15
N ARG A 43 0.63 4.94 6.91
CA ARG A 43 0.88 4.19 5.69
C ARG A 43 0.01 2.94 5.57
N ARG A 44 -0.29 2.27 6.70
CA ARG A 44 -1.29 1.18 6.74
C ARG A 44 -2.68 1.66 6.36
N ALA A 45 -3.12 2.78 6.93
CA ALA A 45 -4.43 3.35 6.63
C ALA A 45 -4.57 3.76 5.15
N GLU A 46 -3.53 4.36 4.58
CA GLU A 46 -3.53 4.75 3.15
C GLU A 46 -3.62 3.53 2.23
N ILE A 47 -2.89 2.45 2.53
CA ILE A 47 -2.95 1.21 1.75
C ILE A 47 -4.35 0.60 1.81
N GLU A 48 -4.95 0.56 3.00
CA GLU A 48 -6.30 0.01 3.18
C GLU A 48 -7.36 0.84 2.44
N GLN A 49 -7.30 2.17 2.55
CA GLN A 49 -8.19 3.08 1.82
C GLN A 49 -8.06 2.90 0.31
N ARG A 50 -6.84 2.92 -0.23
CA ARG A 50 -6.61 2.76 -1.68
C ARG A 50 -7.03 1.37 -2.18
N ARG A 51 -6.92 0.32 -1.35
CA ARG A 51 -7.46 -1.02 -1.67
C ARG A 51 -8.98 -1.03 -1.74
N ALA A 52 -9.65 -0.36 -0.81
CA ALA A 52 -11.11 -0.21 -0.84
C ALA A 52 -11.56 0.52 -2.12
N GLU A 53 -10.91 1.64 -2.45
CA GLU A 53 -11.21 2.38 -3.69
C GLU A 53 -11.00 1.54 -4.97
N LEU A 54 -9.98 0.67 -4.97
CA LEU A 54 -9.74 -0.24 -6.09
C LEU A 54 -10.80 -1.33 -6.19
N GLU A 55 -11.26 -1.89 -5.07
CA GLU A 55 -12.34 -2.88 -5.07
C GLU A 55 -13.67 -2.24 -5.51
N ASP A 56 -13.97 -1.02 -5.07
CA ASP A 56 -15.15 -0.27 -5.50
C ASP A 56 -15.13 -0.03 -7.01
N LYS A 57 -13.99 0.43 -7.56
CA LYS A 57 -13.82 0.62 -9.01
C LYS A 57 -13.94 -0.69 -9.78
N LYS A 58 -13.38 -1.78 -9.26
CA LYS A 58 -13.51 -3.11 -9.85
C LYS A 58 -14.98 -3.53 -9.91
N GLN A 59 -15.74 -3.32 -8.83
CA GLN A 59 -17.16 -3.63 -8.79
C GLN A 59 -17.96 -2.77 -9.77
N GLU A 60 -17.66 -1.47 -9.88
CA GLU A 60 -18.26 -0.59 -10.87
C GLU A 60 -18.01 -1.09 -12.31
N LEU A 61 -16.77 -1.44 -12.63
CA LEU A 61 -16.40 -1.96 -13.95
C LEU A 61 -17.08 -3.30 -14.26
N LEU A 62 -17.18 -4.22 -13.29
CA LEU A 62 -17.91 -5.47 -13.44
C LEU A 62 -19.40 -5.23 -13.71
N ASN A 63 -20.01 -4.27 -13.02
CA ASN A 63 -21.40 -3.90 -13.23
C ASN A 63 -21.63 -3.30 -14.63
N ARG A 64 -20.62 -2.61 -15.20
CA ARG A 64 -20.67 -2.10 -16.59
C ARG A 64 -20.47 -3.20 -17.62
N LEU A 65 -19.64 -4.21 -17.35
CA LEU A 65 -19.40 -5.34 -18.26
C LEU A 65 -20.59 -6.30 -18.33
N ASN A 66 -21.31 -6.46 -17.23
CA ASN A 66 -22.50 -7.32 -17.14
C ASN A 66 -23.78 -6.65 -17.70
N LYS A 67 -23.67 -5.47 -18.30
CA LYS A 67 -24.76 -4.70 -18.91
C LYS A 67 -24.64 -4.71 -20.43
#